data_AF-A0A940ZP78-F1
#
_entry.id   AF-A0A940ZP78-F1
#
_cell.length_a   1.000
_cell.length_b   1.000
_cell.length_c   1.000
_cell.angle_alpha   90.00
_cell.angle_beta   90.00
_cell.angle_gamma   90.00
#
_symmetry.space_group_name_H-M   'P 1'
#
loop_
_entity.id
_entity.type
_entity.pdbx_description
1 polymer ?
#
loop_
_entity_poly.entity_id
_entity_poly.type
_entity_poly.pdbx_seq_one_letter_code
_entity_poly.pdbx_strand_id
1 'polypeptide(L)'
;MKKISLVILALLILCSCAYQDQFTRVSDAYNSTTTMSGTASRPFVSMEPETYSVRCQKMNILRVNTRQLYQDYYGTMVTSDPSSLKGYRSSYRWGITNSAPGNMQYFSAYVKPNGKFNYFRTYLYIDPGIKDSMIFLFRNNDREGEVIKKVTIEPGQTKAVDIEITGVKRLFMGSELRINHGTANRIIFGEPEFYNCKK
;
A
#
# COMPACT_ATOMS: atom_id res chain seq x y z
N MET A 1 -13.76 53.37 17.08
CA MET A 1 -14.52 54.18 16.10
C MET A 1 -14.33 53.58 14.70
N LYS A 2 -15.45 53.29 14.00
CA LYS A 2 -15.68 53.13 12.54
C LYS A 2 -14.74 52.17 11.75
N LYS A 3 -15.19 50.97 11.33
CA LYS A 3 -16.01 50.62 10.13
C LYS A 3 -15.42 51.05 8.79
N ILE A 4 -14.92 50.09 7.99
CA ILE A 4 -15.02 49.95 6.52
C ILE A 4 -14.81 48.43 6.26
N SER A 5 -15.78 47.53 6.07
CA SER A 5 -16.86 47.36 5.06
C SER A 5 -16.41 47.27 3.60
N LEU A 6 -16.52 46.03 3.08
CA LEU A 6 -16.90 45.64 1.71
C LEU A 6 -16.17 46.28 0.52
N VAL A 7 -15.27 45.50 -0.10
CA VAL A 7 -15.25 45.35 -1.57
C VAL A 7 -15.17 43.86 -1.88
N ILE A 8 -16.34 43.25 -1.93
CA ILE A 8 -16.60 41.92 -2.49
C ILE A 8 -16.76 42.12 -4.01
N LEU A 9 -16.45 41.07 -4.78
CA LEU A 9 -17.25 40.72 -5.96
C LEU A 9 -16.98 41.49 -7.27
N ALA A 10 -15.76 41.40 -7.83
CA ALA A 10 -15.54 41.78 -9.23
C ALA A 10 -14.34 41.08 -9.91
N LEU A 11 -14.09 39.78 -9.62
CA LEU A 11 -12.95 39.06 -10.23
C LEU A 11 -13.24 37.61 -10.62
N LEU A 12 -14.51 37.27 -10.89
CA LEU A 12 -14.94 35.91 -11.27
C LEU A 12 -15.83 35.85 -12.52
N ILE A 13 -15.73 36.82 -13.42
CA ILE A 13 -16.37 36.77 -14.73
C ILE A 13 -15.35 37.28 -15.74
N LEU A 14 -15.13 36.53 -16.83
CA LEU A 14 -14.19 36.73 -17.95
C LEU A 14 -12.93 35.86 -17.92
N CYS A 15 -13.09 34.55 -18.13
CA CYS A 15 -12.25 33.80 -19.08
C CYS A 15 -12.88 32.43 -19.36
N SER A 16 -13.99 32.45 -20.09
CA SER A 16 -14.61 31.28 -20.69
C SER A 16 -14.86 31.64 -22.14
N CYS A 17 -13.89 31.36 -23.01
CA CYS A 17 -14.02 31.20 -24.46
C CYS A 17 -12.63 30.98 -25.07
N ALA A 18 -12.58 30.11 -26.08
CA ALA A 18 -11.44 29.79 -26.95
C ALA A 18 -10.39 28.81 -26.40
N TYR A 19 -10.62 27.52 -26.60
CA TYR A 19 -9.62 26.66 -27.25
C TYR A 19 -10.32 25.40 -27.80
N GLN A 20 -10.90 25.54 -28.99
CA GLN A 20 -11.32 24.44 -29.84
C GLN A 20 -10.62 24.61 -31.19
N ASP A 21 -10.28 23.46 -31.78
CA ASP A 21 -9.88 23.26 -33.16
C ASP A 21 -8.48 23.74 -33.57
N GLN A 22 -7.50 22.84 -33.44
CA GLN A 22 -6.67 22.46 -34.58
C GLN A 22 -6.34 20.97 -34.45
N PHE A 23 -6.83 20.15 -35.39
CA PHE A 23 -6.08 19.10 -36.09
C PHE A 23 -7.07 18.27 -36.92
N THR A 24 -7.44 18.79 -38.09
CA THR A 24 -7.99 18.00 -39.18
C THR A 24 -6.86 17.46 -40.06
N ARG A 25 -6.85 16.13 -40.19
CA ARG A 25 -6.59 15.34 -41.40
C ARG A 25 -5.30 15.61 -42.19
N VAL A 26 -4.39 14.64 -42.10
CA VAL A 26 -3.76 14.07 -43.30
C VAL A 26 -4.01 12.57 -43.28
N SER A 27 -4.91 12.14 -44.15
CA SER A 27 -4.97 10.77 -44.67
C SER A 27 -3.86 10.62 -45.70
N ASP A 28 -3.09 9.53 -45.64
CA ASP A 28 -2.87 8.68 -46.81
C ASP A 28 -2.33 7.31 -46.43
N ALA A 29 -2.77 6.35 -47.24
CA ALA A 29 -2.62 4.92 -47.13
C ALA A 29 -1.16 4.46 -47.25
N TYR A 30 -0.78 3.48 -46.42
CA TYR A 30 0.20 2.49 -46.82
C TYR A 30 -0.31 1.10 -46.40
N ASN A 31 -0.68 0.33 -47.41
CA ASN A 31 -1.13 -1.06 -47.27
C ASN A 31 0.08 -1.98 -47.14
N SER A 32 -0.14 -3.10 -46.43
CA SER A 32 0.65 -4.33 -46.44
C SER A 32 1.96 -4.31 -45.65
N THR A 33 1.97 -4.94 -44.47
CA THR A 33 2.38 -6.35 -44.32
C THR A 33 2.04 -6.81 -42.89
N THR A 34 1.21 -7.85 -42.79
CA THR A 34 0.90 -8.56 -41.56
C THR A 34 2.17 -9.19 -40.99
N THR A 35 2.66 -8.66 -39.88
CA THR A 35 3.51 -9.40 -38.95
C THR A 35 2.94 -9.19 -37.56
N MET A 36 2.19 -10.19 -37.09
CA MET A 36 1.84 -10.27 -35.67
C MET A 36 3.14 -10.41 -34.87
N SER A 37 3.51 -9.38 -34.12
CA SER A 37 4.60 -9.45 -33.15
C SER A 37 4.05 -9.06 -31.77
N GLY A 38 3.88 -10.13 -30.98
CA GLY A 38 3.55 -10.21 -29.57
C GLY A 38 3.32 -8.91 -28.79
N THR A 39 2.06 -8.59 -28.54
CA THR A 39 1.69 -7.99 -27.25
C THR A 39 2.09 -9.01 -26.19
N ALA A 40 3.19 -8.75 -25.47
CA ALA A 40 3.54 -9.51 -24.28
C ALA A 40 2.38 -9.36 -23.30
N SER A 41 1.48 -10.34 -23.29
CA SER A 41 0.43 -10.45 -22.29
C SER A 41 1.15 -10.53 -20.95
N ARG A 42 1.02 -9.47 -20.13
CA ARG A 42 1.42 -9.54 -18.72
C ARG A 42 0.79 -10.81 -18.15
N PRO A 43 1.56 -11.66 -17.46
CA PRO A 43 1.00 -12.88 -16.88
C PRO A 43 -0.20 -12.48 -16.02
N PHE A 44 -1.31 -13.20 -16.18
CA PHE A 44 -2.48 -12.99 -15.35
C PHE A 44 -2.10 -13.32 -13.91
N VAL A 45 -1.87 -12.28 -13.10
CA VAL A 45 -1.47 -12.46 -11.71
C VAL A 45 -2.74 -12.65 -10.90
N SER A 46 -2.85 -13.80 -10.21
CA SER A 46 -4.00 -14.11 -9.39
C SER A 46 -4.27 -13.00 -8.37
N MET A 47 -5.49 -12.48 -8.34
CA MET A 47 -5.95 -11.51 -7.35
C MET A 47 -6.63 -12.18 -6.15
N GLU A 48 -6.72 -13.51 -6.13
CA GLU A 48 -7.24 -14.25 -4.98
C GLU A 48 -6.28 -14.08 -3.79
N PRO A 49 -6.80 -13.82 -2.57
CA PRO A 49 -5.96 -13.66 -1.40
C PRO A 49 -5.17 -14.94 -1.12
N GLU A 50 -3.86 -14.81 -1.04
CA GLU A 50 -3.02 -15.89 -0.49
C GLU A 50 -3.43 -16.17 0.97
N THR A 51 -3.37 -17.45 1.36
CA THR A 51 -3.58 -17.87 2.75
C THR A 51 -2.26 -18.32 3.36
N TYR A 52 -2.17 -18.27 4.70
CA TYR A 52 -0.98 -18.77 5.39
C TYR A 52 -0.84 -20.28 5.21
N SER A 53 0.38 -20.74 4.95
CA SER A 53 0.71 -22.14 5.19
C SER A 53 0.67 -22.43 6.68
N VAL A 54 0.09 -23.57 7.07
CA VAL A 54 0.00 -23.94 8.48
C VAL A 54 1.39 -24.29 8.98
N ARG A 55 1.99 -23.43 9.81
CA ARG A 55 3.23 -23.75 10.52
C ARG A 55 2.99 -24.64 11.74
N CYS A 56 1.91 -24.37 12.47
CA CYS A 56 1.69 -24.91 13.81
C CYS A 56 0.21 -25.20 14.05
N GLN A 57 -0.08 -26.30 14.76
CA GLN A 57 -1.46 -26.70 15.09
C GLN A 57 -2.07 -25.79 16.16
N LYS A 58 -1.26 -25.29 17.10
CA LYS A 58 -1.67 -24.37 18.17
C LYS A 58 -0.71 -23.18 18.25
N MET A 59 -1.27 -21.99 18.45
CA MET A 59 -0.52 -20.74 18.49
C MET A 59 -0.85 -19.92 19.75
N ASN A 60 0.15 -19.20 20.25
CA ASN A 60 -0.05 -18.05 21.13
C ASN A 60 0.05 -16.79 20.28
N ILE A 61 -1.03 -16.01 20.18
CA ILE A 61 -1.14 -14.89 19.25
C ILE A 61 -1.25 -13.58 20.03
N LEU A 62 -0.52 -12.56 19.57
CA LEU A 62 -0.69 -11.17 19.97
C LEU A 62 -0.98 -10.31 18.74
N ARG A 63 -2.16 -9.70 18.72
CA ARG A 63 -2.59 -8.82 17.63
C ARG A 63 -1.88 -7.47 17.72
N VAL A 64 -1.45 -6.95 16.58
CA VAL A 64 -0.93 -5.59 16.47
C VAL A 64 -2.08 -4.66 16.09
N ASN A 65 -2.87 -4.25 17.08
CA ASN A 65 -4.04 -3.39 16.89
C ASN A 65 -4.05 -2.19 17.85
N THR A 66 -2.93 -1.90 18.52
CA THR A 66 -2.81 -0.80 19.48
C THR A 66 -1.50 -0.04 19.31
N ARG A 67 -1.46 1.21 19.77
CA ARG A 67 -0.25 2.06 19.74
C ARG A 67 0.88 1.59 20.67
N GLN A 68 0.60 0.68 21.60
CA GLN A 68 1.65 0.05 22.41
C GLN A 68 2.53 -0.89 21.58
N LEU A 69 1.94 -1.54 20.57
CA LEU A 69 2.63 -2.51 19.70
C LEU A 69 2.99 -1.94 18.33
N TYR A 70 2.53 -0.73 18.03
CA TYR A 70 2.71 -0.04 16.75
C TYR A 70 3.30 1.35 16.97
N GLN A 71 4.08 1.83 16.00
CA GLN A 71 4.52 3.21 15.92
C GLN A 71 4.62 3.62 14.46
N ASP A 72 4.03 4.76 14.11
CA ASP A 72 4.21 5.36 12.79
C ASP A 72 5.68 5.75 12.59
N TYR A 73 6.25 5.39 11.44
CA TYR A 73 7.49 6.01 10.99
C TYR A 73 7.16 7.10 9.98
N TYR A 74 6.30 6.78 9.01
CA TYR A 74 5.82 7.75 8.06
C TYR A 74 4.54 7.28 7.36
N GLY A 75 3.51 8.12 7.43
CA GLY A 75 2.35 8.05 6.56
C GLY A 75 1.42 6.87 6.84
N THR A 76 1.50 6.27 8.04
CA THR A 76 0.66 5.14 8.44
C THR A 76 -0.20 5.45 9.67
N MET A 77 -1.22 4.62 9.87
CA MET A 77 -2.03 4.58 11.08
C MET A 77 -2.44 3.13 11.37
N VAL A 78 -2.49 2.76 12.65
CA VAL A 78 -3.19 1.53 13.10
C VAL A 78 -4.67 1.85 13.26
N THR A 79 -5.55 1.01 12.71
CA THR A 79 -7.00 1.23 12.72
C THR A 79 -7.78 -0.08 12.75
N SER A 80 -9.08 0.03 13.06
CA SER A 80 -10.08 -1.03 12.89
C SER A 80 -11.29 -0.53 12.10
N ASP A 81 -11.18 0.65 11.47
CA ASP A 81 -12.20 1.17 10.57
C ASP A 81 -12.29 0.30 9.30
N PRO A 82 -13.43 -0.36 9.04
CA PRO A 82 -13.60 -1.23 7.89
C PRO A 82 -13.47 -0.50 6.54
N SER A 83 -13.76 0.81 6.50
CA SER A 83 -13.70 1.59 5.25
C SER A 83 -12.25 1.77 4.79
N SER A 84 -11.35 2.02 5.75
CA SER A 84 -9.91 2.12 5.54
C SER A 84 -9.24 0.77 5.31
N LEU A 85 -9.88 -0.34 5.69
CA LEU A 85 -9.32 -1.70 5.68
C LEU A 85 -9.95 -2.63 4.63
N LYS A 86 -10.58 -2.07 3.60
CA LYS A 86 -11.17 -2.85 2.50
C LYS A 86 -10.10 -3.20 1.46
N GLY A 87 -9.85 -4.49 1.26
CA GLY A 87 -9.02 -5.05 0.18
C GLY A 87 -9.82 -5.30 -1.10
N TYR A 88 -9.30 -6.19 -1.96
CA TYR A 88 -9.91 -6.51 -3.27
C TYR A 88 -11.33 -7.10 -3.16
N ARG A 89 -11.54 -8.10 -2.30
CA ARG A 89 -12.83 -8.79 -2.10
C ARG A 89 -13.19 -9.06 -0.64
N SER A 90 -12.39 -8.57 0.29
CA SER A 90 -12.58 -8.76 1.73
C SER A 90 -12.19 -7.50 2.49
N SER A 91 -12.63 -7.41 3.75
CA SER A 91 -12.21 -6.36 4.68
C SER A 91 -11.46 -6.98 5.85
N TYR A 92 -10.36 -6.36 6.26
CA TYR A 92 -9.63 -6.75 7.45
C TYR A 92 -10.30 -6.16 8.70
N ARG A 93 -10.27 -6.91 9.80
CA ARG A 93 -10.89 -6.47 11.07
C ARG A 93 -10.04 -5.42 11.81
N TRP A 94 -8.73 -5.51 11.68
CA TRP A 94 -7.77 -4.50 12.11
C TRP A 94 -6.60 -4.48 11.12
N GLY A 95 -5.82 -3.41 11.15
CA GLY A 95 -4.65 -3.32 10.30
C GLY A 95 -3.88 -2.04 10.50
N ILE A 96 -2.80 -1.94 9.73
CA ILE A 96 -2.03 -0.72 9.55
C ILE A 96 -2.24 -0.28 8.10
N THR A 97 -2.67 0.95 7.90
CA THR A 97 -2.90 1.52 6.56
C THR A 97 -2.45 2.96 6.50
N ASN A 98 -2.51 3.59 5.33
CA ASN A 98 -2.06 4.97 5.16
C ASN A 98 -3.08 5.92 5.79
N SER A 99 -2.59 6.96 6.48
CA SER A 99 -3.45 7.93 7.16
C SER A 99 -4.17 8.88 6.21
N ALA A 100 -3.65 9.04 5.00
CA ALA A 100 -4.23 9.77 3.87
C ALA A 100 -3.71 9.16 2.56
N PRO A 101 -4.33 9.40 1.39
CA PRO A 101 -3.79 8.99 0.10
C PRO A 101 -2.34 9.45 -0.06
N GLY A 102 -1.45 8.53 -0.45
CA GLY A 102 -0.02 8.79 -0.52
C GLY A 102 0.52 8.88 -1.94
N ASN A 103 1.48 9.78 -2.18
CA ASN A 103 2.23 9.90 -3.44
C ASN A 103 3.66 10.35 -3.14
N MET A 104 4.66 9.81 -3.86
CA MET A 104 6.08 10.18 -3.72
C MET A 104 6.56 10.25 -2.25
N GLN A 105 6.21 9.23 -1.47
CA GLN A 105 6.42 9.21 -0.02
C GLN A 105 6.73 7.82 0.50
N TYR A 106 7.21 7.72 1.73
CA TYR A 106 7.28 6.44 2.42
C TYR A 106 5.89 5.99 2.88
N PHE A 107 5.72 4.68 2.93
CA PHE A 107 4.66 4.02 3.68
C PHE A 107 5.36 3.05 4.62
N SER A 108 5.51 3.42 5.90
CA SER A 108 6.29 2.61 6.82
C SER A 108 5.95 2.80 8.28
N ALA A 109 6.11 1.71 9.03
CA ALA A 109 5.78 1.62 10.43
C ALA A 109 6.78 0.73 11.17
N TYR A 110 6.79 0.87 12.49
CA TYR A 110 7.38 -0.10 13.40
C TYR A 110 6.30 -0.92 14.08
N VAL A 111 6.57 -2.21 14.26
CA VAL A 111 5.83 -3.06 15.19
C VAL A 111 6.77 -3.64 16.24
N LYS A 112 6.27 -3.85 17.46
CA LYS A 112 7.10 -4.06 18.67
C LYS A 112 6.86 -5.45 19.28
N PRO A 113 7.47 -6.52 18.75
CA PRO A 113 7.41 -7.86 19.35
C PRO A 113 8.16 -7.96 20.69
N ASN A 114 9.03 -6.98 21.01
CA ASN A 114 9.78 -6.88 22.27
C ASN A 114 10.64 -8.12 22.59
N GLY A 115 11.06 -8.88 21.57
CA GLY A 115 11.84 -10.12 21.72
C GLY A 115 11.05 -11.30 22.27
N LYS A 116 9.72 -11.21 22.38
CA LYS A 116 8.88 -12.25 23.00
C LYS A 116 8.26 -13.24 22.01
N PHE A 117 8.35 -12.96 20.73
CA PHE A 117 7.70 -13.73 19.67
C PHE A 117 8.70 -14.14 18.60
N ASN A 118 8.49 -15.34 18.04
CA ASN A 118 9.36 -15.95 17.04
C ASN A 118 8.84 -15.71 15.63
N TYR A 119 7.56 -15.39 15.46
CA TYR A 119 6.96 -15.19 14.13
C TYR A 119 6.10 -13.95 14.07
N PHE A 120 6.06 -13.36 12.88
CA PHE A 120 5.17 -12.26 12.51
C PHE A 120 4.44 -12.63 11.23
N ARG A 121 3.13 -12.37 11.20
CA ARG A 121 2.32 -12.54 10.00
C ARG A 121 1.39 -11.36 9.75
N THR A 122 1.08 -11.11 8.49
CA THR A 122 0.10 -10.11 8.04
C THR A 122 -0.37 -10.42 6.61
N TYR A 123 -1.49 -9.86 6.20
CA TYR A 123 -1.93 -9.82 4.81
C TYR A 123 -1.55 -8.48 4.21
N LEU A 124 -0.62 -8.47 3.26
CA LEU A 124 -0.21 -7.26 2.57
C LEU A 124 -1.14 -7.03 1.38
N TYR A 125 -1.78 -5.87 1.31
CA TYR A 125 -2.61 -5.45 0.17
C TYR A 125 -2.16 -4.09 -0.37
N ILE A 126 -2.23 -3.93 -1.69
CA ILE A 126 -2.11 -2.63 -2.34
C ILE A 126 -3.28 -2.38 -3.30
N ASP A 127 -3.75 -1.15 -3.37
CA ASP A 127 -4.85 -0.78 -4.24
C ASP A 127 -4.55 -1.03 -5.73
N PRO A 128 -5.58 -1.37 -6.55
CA PRO A 128 -5.42 -1.55 -7.99
C PRO A 128 -5.11 -0.25 -8.74
N GLY A 129 -5.32 0.91 -8.11
CA GLY A 129 -4.97 2.22 -8.68
C GLY A 129 -3.46 2.52 -8.69
N ILE A 130 -2.65 1.72 -7.99
CA ILE A 130 -1.19 1.80 -8.08
C ILE A 130 -0.74 1.32 -9.46
N LYS A 131 0.21 2.03 -10.07
CA LYS A 131 0.58 1.85 -11.47
C LYS A 131 1.68 0.80 -11.72
N ASP A 132 2.39 0.39 -10.67
CA ASP A 132 3.51 -0.55 -10.76
C ASP A 132 3.62 -1.42 -9.50
N SER A 133 4.39 -2.49 -9.57
CA SER A 133 4.65 -3.39 -8.45
C SER A 133 5.38 -2.66 -7.32
N MET A 134 5.02 -2.95 -6.07
CA MET A 134 5.69 -2.39 -4.90
C MET A 134 6.56 -3.42 -4.20
N ILE A 135 7.70 -2.99 -3.67
CA ILE A 135 8.60 -3.84 -2.88
C ILE A 135 8.52 -3.43 -1.41
N PHE A 136 7.99 -4.33 -0.58
CA PHE A 136 7.94 -4.17 0.86
C PHE A 136 9.14 -4.86 1.51
N LEU A 137 9.76 -4.15 2.44
CA LEU A 137 10.89 -4.63 3.23
C LEU A 137 10.47 -4.78 4.69
N PHE A 138 10.85 -5.91 5.27
CA PHE A 138 10.76 -6.20 6.69
C PHE A 138 12.18 -6.26 7.22
N ARG A 139 12.51 -5.38 8.17
CA ARG A 139 13.87 -5.20 8.67
C ARG A 139 13.94 -5.27 10.18
N ASN A 140 15.04 -5.84 10.68
CA ASN A 140 15.31 -5.89 12.11
C ASN A 140 15.63 -4.48 12.62
N ASN A 141 14.96 -4.09 13.72
CA ASN A 141 15.14 -2.87 14.46
C ASN A 141 14.72 -1.58 13.75
N ASP A 142 15.38 -1.18 12.66
CA ASP A 142 15.18 0.12 12.03
C ASP A 142 15.21 0.07 10.49
N ARG A 143 15.12 1.24 9.85
CA ARG A 143 15.06 1.39 8.40
C ARG A 143 16.34 0.89 7.71
N GLU A 144 17.48 1.06 8.35
CA GLU A 144 18.80 0.66 7.84
C GLU A 144 19.22 -0.72 8.34
N GLY A 145 18.45 -1.30 9.27
CA GLY A 145 18.70 -2.63 9.81
C GLY A 145 18.59 -3.78 8.81
N GLU A 146 19.02 -4.95 9.24
CA GLU A 146 19.09 -6.17 8.44
C GLU A 146 17.75 -6.53 7.79
N VAL A 147 17.76 -6.86 6.50
CA VAL A 147 16.56 -7.30 5.77
C VAL A 147 16.22 -8.75 6.16
N ILE A 148 15.10 -8.92 6.86
CA ILE A 148 14.54 -10.23 7.20
C ILE A 148 13.76 -10.79 6.00
N LYS A 149 12.96 -9.95 5.34
CA LYS A 149 12.14 -10.35 4.19
C LYS A 149 11.96 -9.22 3.20
N LYS A 150 11.93 -9.57 1.92
CA LYS A 150 11.48 -8.74 0.81
C LYS A 150 10.24 -9.38 0.18
N VAL A 151 9.21 -8.57 -0.09
CA VAL A 151 7.97 -9.01 -0.72
C VAL A 151 7.64 -8.05 -1.86
N THR A 152 7.57 -8.56 -3.09
CA THR A 152 7.04 -7.80 -4.23
C THR A 152 5.55 -8.10 -4.36
N ILE A 153 4.72 -7.07 -4.52
CA ILE A 153 3.26 -7.18 -4.66
C ILE A 153 2.78 -6.37 -5.86
N GLU A 154 1.89 -6.95 -6.67
CA GLU A 154 1.30 -6.28 -7.82
C GLU A 154 0.03 -5.49 -7.43
N PRO A 155 -0.33 -4.44 -8.20
CA PRO A 155 -1.54 -3.67 -7.94
C PRO A 155 -2.80 -4.53 -7.81
N GLY A 156 -3.60 -4.25 -6.77
CA GLY A 156 -4.86 -4.94 -6.49
C GLY A 156 -4.71 -6.29 -5.80
N GLN A 157 -3.49 -6.76 -5.55
CA GLN A 157 -3.27 -8.07 -4.92
C GLN A 157 -3.30 -8.02 -3.39
N THR A 158 -3.56 -9.17 -2.81
CA THR A 158 -3.28 -9.49 -1.40
C THR A 158 -2.27 -10.64 -1.32
N LYS A 159 -1.18 -10.46 -0.58
CA LYS A 159 -0.18 -11.51 -0.28
C LYS A 159 -0.12 -11.84 1.19
N ALA A 160 0.01 -13.13 1.51
CA ALA A 160 0.21 -13.59 2.87
C ALA A 160 1.70 -13.49 3.21
N VAL A 161 2.04 -12.72 4.24
CA VAL A 161 3.42 -12.62 4.74
C VAL A 161 3.49 -13.33 6.07
N ASP A 162 4.42 -14.27 6.19
CA ASP A 162 4.67 -15.01 7.42
C ASP A 162 6.18 -15.28 7.56
N ILE A 163 6.80 -14.63 8.55
CA ILE A 163 8.26 -14.52 8.69
C ILE A 163 8.72 -14.86 10.10
N GLU A 164 9.94 -15.37 10.21
CA GLU A 164 10.61 -15.55 11.50
C GLU A 164 11.23 -14.23 11.98
N ILE A 165 11.06 -13.93 13.27
CA ILE A 165 11.50 -12.72 13.96
C ILE A 165 12.10 -13.03 15.34
N THR A 166 12.66 -14.22 15.52
CA THR A 166 13.26 -14.66 16.78
C THR A 166 14.25 -13.62 17.31
N GLY A 167 14.05 -13.15 18.55
CA GLY A 167 14.91 -12.16 19.20
C GLY A 167 14.73 -10.70 18.73
N VAL A 168 13.93 -10.44 17.70
CA VAL A 168 13.65 -9.08 17.21
C VAL A 168 12.88 -8.30 18.28
N LYS A 169 13.36 -7.10 18.63
CA LYS A 169 12.68 -6.22 19.60
C LYS A 169 11.72 -5.25 18.93
N ARG A 170 12.07 -4.79 17.74
CA ARG A 170 11.30 -3.88 16.89
C ARG A 170 11.48 -4.33 15.44
N LEU A 171 10.40 -4.37 14.68
CA LEU A 171 10.39 -4.73 13.26
C LEU A 171 10.00 -3.50 12.46
N PHE A 172 10.88 -3.04 11.58
CA PHE A 172 10.55 -2.02 10.59
C PHE A 172 9.88 -2.68 9.39
N MET A 173 8.77 -2.10 8.92
CA MET A 173 8.01 -2.60 7.79
C MET A 173 7.65 -1.44 6.89
N GLY A 174 7.87 -1.56 5.60
CA GLY A 174 7.42 -0.53 4.68
C GLY A 174 7.92 -0.63 3.27
N SER A 175 7.48 0.34 2.48
CA SER A 175 7.86 0.54 1.09
C SER A 175 7.94 2.03 0.78
N GLU A 176 8.45 2.35 -0.40
CA GLU A 176 8.51 3.70 -0.95
C GLU A 176 7.52 3.79 -2.12
N LEU A 177 6.63 4.77 -2.07
CA LEU A 177 5.83 5.19 -3.21
C LEU A 177 6.72 6.06 -4.09
N ARG A 178 7.05 5.55 -5.28
CA ARG A 178 7.87 6.25 -6.27
C ARG A 178 6.98 6.93 -7.31
N ILE A 179 7.57 7.80 -8.12
CA ILE A 179 6.85 8.56 -9.15
C ILE A 179 6.06 7.66 -10.13
N ASN A 180 6.60 6.49 -10.46
CA ASN A 180 5.96 5.50 -11.33
C ASN A 180 4.80 4.75 -10.66
N HIS A 181 4.63 4.81 -9.33
CA HIS A 181 3.54 4.14 -8.63
C HIS A 181 2.23 4.94 -8.68
N GLY A 182 2.29 6.25 -8.89
CA GLY A 182 1.14 7.14 -8.80
C GLY A 182 0.64 7.34 -7.36
N THR A 183 -0.67 7.56 -7.19
CA THR A 183 -1.28 7.75 -5.87
C THR A 183 -1.80 6.43 -5.33
N ALA A 184 -1.39 6.08 -4.11
CA ALA A 184 -1.94 4.96 -3.37
C ALA A 184 -3.03 5.45 -2.42
N ASN A 185 -4.29 5.11 -2.70
CA ASN A 185 -5.38 5.43 -1.78
C ASN A 185 -5.35 4.51 -0.56
N ARG A 186 -4.99 3.23 -0.75
CA ARG A 186 -4.83 2.24 0.31
C ARG A 186 -3.63 1.33 0.06
N ILE A 187 -2.79 1.26 1.08
CA ILE A 187 -1.82 0.20 1.32
C ILE A 187 -2.16 -0.36 2.68
N ILE A 188 -2.26 -1.69 2.82
CA ILE A 188 -2.75 -2.31 4.05
C ILE A 188 -1.81 -3.44 4.46
N PHE A 189 -1.33 -3.37 5.71
CA PHE A 189 -0.94 -4.56 6.47
C PHE A 189 -2.16 -5.00 7.28
N GLY A 190 -2.89 -5.98 6.74
CA GLY A 190 -4.12 -6.52 7.28
C GLY A 190 -3.83 -7.55 8.36
N GLU A 191 -4.57 -7.44 9.46
CA GLU A 191 -4.50 -8.32 10.61
C GLU A 191 -3.06 -8.70 11.07
N PRO A 192 -2.15 -7.73 11.26
CA PRO A 192 -0.80 -8.02 11.69
C PRO A 192 -0.80 -8.66 13.08
N GLU A 193 -0.04 -9.74 13.22
CA GLU A 193 0.01 -10.57 14.41
C GLU A 193 1.44 -11.05 14.68
N PHE A 194 1.81 -11.05 15.95
CA PHE A 194 2.94 -11.83 16.44
C PHE A 194 2.43 -13.16 16.96
N TYR A 195 3.20 -14.23 16.77
CA TYR A 195 2.83 -15.51 17.34
C TYR A 195 4.03 -16.41 17.66
N ASN A 196 3.78 -17.34 18.59
CA ASN A 196 4.64 -18.46 18.91
C ASN A 196 3.87 -19.75 18.71
N CYS A 197 4.57 -20.80 18.27
CA CYS A 197 4.02 -22.14 18.25
C CYS A 197 3.97 -22.70 19.66
N LYS A 198 2.79 -23.20 20.07
CA LYS A 198 2.66 -23.93 21.32
C LYS A 198 3.13 -25.36 21.10
N LYS A 199 3.86 -25.90 22.07
CA LYS A 199 4.15 -27.33 22.16
C LYS A 199 2.87 -28.11 22.47
#